data_AF-A0AAD8GBA3-F1
#
_entry.id   AF-A0AAD8GBA3-F1
#
_cell.length_a   1.000
_cell.length_b   1.000
_cell.length_c   1.000
_cell.angle_alpha   90.00
_cell.angle_beta   90.00
_cell.angle_gamma   90.00
#
_symmetry.space_group_name_H-M   'P 1'
#
loop_
_entity.id
_entity.type
_entity.pdbx_description
1 polymer ?
#
loop_
_entity_poly.entity_id
_entity_poly.type
_entity_poly.pdbx_seq_one_letter_code
_entity_poly.pdbx_strand_id
1 'polypeptide(L)'
;MHYIRYKHSVRFYNLWLSLTCLCCRCPKSGGDKSRAPTLCLVCGTMLCSQSYCCQTELEGEDVGACTAHTFTCGAGVGIFLRVRESQVLFLAGKTKGCFYAPPYLDDYGETDQGLRRGNPLHLCHERYRKIQKLWRQHSITEEIGHAQEANQSLVGIDWQHL
;
A
#
# COMPACT_ATOMS: atom_id res chain seq x y z
N MET A 1 13.66 -6.84 -15.16
CA MET A 1 12.95 -7.60 -14.10
C MET A 1 13.32 -7.03 -12.74
N HIS A 2 12.53 -6.08 -12.22
CA HIS A 2 12.70 -5.56 -10.86
C HIS A 2 12.14 -6.58 -9.87
N TYR A 3 13.03 -7.32 -9.20
CA TYR A 3 12.65 -8.10 -8.02
C TYR A 3 12.03 -7.14 -7.00
N ILE A 4 10.90 -7.51 -6.40
CA ILE A 4 10.42 -6.87 -5.16
C ILE A 4 11.60 -6.91 -4.19
N ARG A 5 12.28 -5.77 -3.98
CA ARG A 5 13.56 -5.74 -3.29
C ARG A 5 13.33 -5.66 -1.78
N TYR A 6 12.53 -6.58 -1.25
CA TYR A 6 12.22 -6.70 0.18
C TYR A 6 13.22 -7.66 0.84
N LYS A 7 14.52 -7.34 0.80
CA LYS A 7 15.58 -8.18 1.40
C LYS A 7 15.89 -7.85 2.85
N HIS A 8 15.38 -6.76 3.40
CA HIS A 8 15.60 -6.43 4.81
C HIS A 8 14.28 -6.11 5.50
N SER A 9 13.89 -7.06 6.36
CA SER A 9 13.26 -6.80 7.64
C SER A 9 11.75 -7.05 7.76
N VAL A 10 11.41 -8.35 7.75
CA VAL A 10 10.33 -8.93 8.57
C VAL A 10 10.43 -8.50 10.05
N ARG A 11 11.62 -8.08 10.51
CA ARG A 11 11.90 -7.51 11.83
C ARG A 11 11.55 -6.03 11.98
N PHE A 12 11.30 -5.29 10.90
CA PHE A 12 11.07 -3.84 10.97
C PHE A 12 9.66 -3.53 11.48
N TYR A 13 8.66 -4.40 11.27
CA TYR A 13 7.28 -4.07 11.60
C TYR A 13 7.06 -3.83 13.11
N ASN A 14 7.61 -4.68 14.00
CA ASN A 14 7.45 -4.54 15.46
C ASN A 14 8.18 -3.31 16.04
N LEU A 15 9.30 -2.88 15.43
CA LEU A 15 10.06 -1.71 15.88
C LEU A 15 9.57 -0.40 15.21
N TRP A 16 9.02 -0.48 14.00
CA TRP A 16 8.63 0.68 13.19
C TRP A 16 7.21 1.17 13.52
N LEU A 17 6.28 0.27 13.88
CA LEU A 17 4.95 0.64 14.40
C LEU A 17 5.03 1.44 15.70
N SER A 18 5.90 1.04 16.62
CA SER A 18 6.01 1.64 17.96
C SER A 18 6.80 2.95 17.97
N LEU A 19 7.83 3.11 17.12
CA LEU A 19 8.72 4.27 17.15
C LEU A 19 8.62 5.23 15.95
N THR A 20 8.10 4.81 14.79
CA THR A 20 8.29 5.58 13.53
C THR A 20 7.00 6.10 12.90
N CYS A 21 5.83 5.61 13.33
CA CYS A 21 4.53 6.17 12.94
C CYS A 21 4.33 7.62 13.46
N LEU A 22 5.12 8.03 14.46
CA LEU A 22 5.11 9.39 15.02
C LEU A 22 5.93 10.40 14.19
N CYS A 23 6.87 9.96 13.34
CA CYS A 23 7.83 10.85 12.66
C CYS A 23 7.60 11.02 11.15
N CYS A 24 6.67 10.29 10.54
CA CYS A 24 6.32 10.46 9.13
C CYS A 24 5.50 11.74 8.93
N ARG A 25 6.17 12.88 9.09
CA ARG A 25 5.64 14.20 8.73
C ARG A 25 5.78 14.34 7.24
N CYS A 26 4.66 14.61 6.57
CA CYS A 26 4.75 14.99 5.19
C CYS A 26 5.37 16.39 5.12
N PRO A 27 6.45 16.62 4.34
CA PRO A 27 7.05 17.94 4.21
C PRO A 27 6.08 18.95 3.60
N LYS A 28 5.13 18.50 2.77
CA LYS A 28 4.09 19.32 2.16
C LYS A 28 2.88 19.59 3.07
N SER A 29 2.69 18.86 4.17
CA SER A 29 1.56 19.07 5.11
C SER A 29 1.87 20.06 6.24
N GLY A 30 2.96 20.84 6.13
CA GLY A 30 3.33 21.82 7.17
C GLY A 30 3.66 21.18 8.52
N GLY A 31 4.06 19.91 8.53
CA GLY A 31 4.39 19.17 9.76
C GLY A 31 3.21 18.44 10.40
N ASP A 32 2.00 18.51 9.82
CA ASP A 32 0.89 17.67 10.26
C ASP A 32 1.17 16.19 9.96
N LYS A 33 0.73 15.28 10.84
CA LYS A 33 0.97 13.84 10.68
C LYS A 33 0.36 13.38 9.36
N SER A 34 1.11 12.65 8.53
CA SER A 34 0.53 11.99 7.36
C SER A 34 -0.70 11.18 7.80
N ARG A 35 -1.86 11.44 7.18
CA ARG A 35 -3.13 10.81 7.59
C ARG A 35 -3.11 9.32 7.28
N ALA A 36 -2.53 8.94 6.14
CA ALA A 36 -2.33 7.54 5.75
C ALA A 36 -0.91 7.35 5.16
N PRO A 37 0.08 7.03 5.99
CA PRO A 37 1.43 6.68 5.52
C PRO A 37 1.41 5.29 4.86
N THR A 38 1.98 5.22 3.67
CA THR A 38 1.88 4.06 2.77
C THR A 38 3.24 3.69 2.22
N LEU A 39 3.62 2.42 2.34
CA LEU A 39 4.91 1.87 1.91
C LEU A 39 4.77 1.21 0.54
N CYS A 40 5.59 1.59 -0.44
CA CYS A 40 5.69 0.83 -1.68
C CYS A 40 6.44 -0.49 -1.43
N LEU A 41 5.79 -1.63 -1.65
CA LEU A 41 6.43 -2.94 -1.44
C LEU A 41 7.46 -3.28 -2.52
N VAL A 42 7.44 -2.57 -3.66
CA VAL A 42 8.36 -2.80 -4.78
C VAL A 42 9.74 -2.18 -4.51
N CYS A 43 9.78 -0.90 -4.13
CA CYS A 43 11.01 -0.13 -3.93
C CYS A 43 11.32 0.22 -2.46
N GLY A 44 10.35 0.12 -1.55
CA GLY A 44 10.50 0.48 -0.14
C GLY A 44 10.30 1.96 0.20
N THR A 45 9.87 2.80 -0.76
CA THR A 45 9.62 4.23 -0.52
C THR A 45 8.34 4.44 0.29
N MET A 46 8.41 5.34 1.28
CA MET A 46 7.25 5.82 2.04
C MET A 46 6.58 6.99 1.33
N LEU A 47 5.25 6.93 1.21
CA LEU A 47 4.40 7.89 0.52
C LEU A 47 3.20 8.26 1.40
N CYS A 48 2.52 9.35 1.03
CA CYS A 48 1.22 9.68 1.59
C CYS A 48 0.16 9.15 0.64
N SER A 49 -0.79 8.37 1.16
CA SER A 49 -1.99 8.01 0.39
C SER A 49 -3.22 8.76 0.89
N GLN A 50 -4.25 8.84 0.06
CA GLN A 50 -5.59 9.32 0.48
C GLN A 50 -5.53 10.73 1.13
N SER A 51 -4.60 11.56 0.67
CA SER A 51 -4.31 12.88 1.24
C SER A 51 -3.93 13.85 0.12
N TYR A 52 -4.57 15.02 0.08
CA TYR A 52 -4.27 16.07 -0.91
C TYR A 52 -2.85 16.66 -0.79
N CYS A 53 -2.15 16.40 0.32
CA CYS A 53 -0.86 17.02 0.61
C CYS A 53 0.26 16.64 -0.37
N CYS A 54 0.20 15.50 -1.05
CA CYS A 54 1.26 15.03 -1.94
C CYS A 54 0.79 14.78 -3.37
N GLN A 55 -0.27 15.45 -3.80
CA GLN A 55 -0.70 15.36 -5.19
C GLN A 55 0.38 15.90 -6.15
N THR A 56 0.38 15.31 -7.34
CA THR A 56 1.26 15.64 -8.46
C THR A 56 0.42 15.59 -9.72
N GLU A 57 0.71 16.48 -10.67
CA GLU A 57 0.09 16.46 -11.98
C GLU A 57 0.74 15.36 -12.85
N LEU A 58 -0.09 14.53 -13.46
CA LEU A 58 0.31 13.49 -14.41
C LEU A 58 -0.56 13.57 -15.66
N GLU A 59 0.03 14.03 -16.77
CA GLU A 59 -0.66 14.25 -18.05
C GLU A 59 -1.85 15.21 -17.95
N GLY A 60 -1.70 16.30 -17.18
CA GLY A 60 -2.74 17.32 -17.00
C GLY A 60 -3.81 16.99 -15.97
N GLU A 61 -3.70 15.86 -15.26
CA GLU A 61 -4.61 15.46 -14.19
C GLU A 61 -3.88 15.39 -12.84
N ASP A 62 -4.50 15.92 -11.79
CA ASP A 62 -4.00 15.73 -10.43
C ASP A 62 -4.18 14.29 -9.98
N VAL A 63 -3.08 13.66 -9.56
CA VAL A 63 -3.05 12.30 -9.03
C VAL A 63 -2.37 12.28 -7.66
N GLY A 64 -2.77 11.32 -6.82
CA GLY A 64 -2.14 11.09 -5.53
C GLY A 64 -0.70 10.58 -5.66
N ALA A 65 0.06 10.62 -4.56
CA ALA A 65 1.46 10.25 -4.58
C ALA A 65 1.69 8.76 -4.86
N CYS A 66 0.78 7.87 -4.43
CA CYS A 66 0.93 6.44 -4.73
C CYS A 66 0.66 6.20 -6.21
N THR A 67 -0.40 6.79 -6.76
CA THR A 67 -0.73 6.72 -8.18
C THR A 67 0.42 7.24 -9.04
N ALA A 68 0.95 8.45 -8.78
CA ALA A 68 2.12 8.98 -9.48
C ALA A 68 3.35 8.06 -9.36
N HIS A 69 3.56 7.46 -8.19
CA HIS A 69 4.69 6.54 -7.97
C HIS A 69 4.56 5.25 -8.78
N THR A 70 3.36 4.78 -9.11
CA THR A 70 3.20 3.58 -9.95
C THR A 70 3.82 3.77 -11.34
N PHE A 71 3.69 4.96 -11.92
CA PHE A 71 4.22 5.26 -13.26
C PHE A 71 5.76 5.27 -13.28
N THR A 72 6.39 5.68 -12.18
CA THR A 72 7.86 5.73 -12.07
C THR A 72 8.47 4.42 -11.58
N CYS A 73 7.82 3.73 -10.63
CA CYS A 73 8.37 2.53 -9.99
C CYS A 73 7.93 1.20 -10.63
N GLY A 74 6.72 1.14 -11.19
CA GLY A 74 6.10 -0.12 -11.61
C GLY A 74 5.38 -0.04 -12.95
N ALA A 75 5.76 0.93 -13.80
CA ALA A 75 5.20 1.13 -15.14
C ALA A 75 3.66 1.17 -15.17
N GLY A 76 3.08 1.88 -14.20
CA GLY A 76 1.63 2.03 -14.06
C GLY A 76 0.96 0.96 -13.19
N VAL A 77 1.71 0.04 -12.58
CA VAL A 77 1.19 -0.91 -11.59
C VAL A 77 1.98 -0.82 -10.30
N GLY A 78 1.32 -0.86 -9.15
CA GLY A 78 2.00 -0.77 -7.85
C GLY A 78 1.36 -1.61 -6.76
N ILE A 79 2.21 -2.06 -5.84
CA ILE A 79 1.80 -2.74 -4.62
C ILE A 79 2.24 -1.89 -3.43
N PHE A 80 1.26 -1.54 -2.60
CA PHE A 80 1.44 -0.64 -1.48
C PHE A 80 0.91 -1.27 -0.19
N LEU A 81 1.50 -0.91 0.95
CA LEU A 81 1.03 -1.28 2.27
C LEU A 81 0.68 -0.02 3.04
N ARG A 82 -0.60 0.14 3.36
CA ARG A 82 -1.07 1.14 4.29
C ARG A 82 -0.71 0.70 5.70
N VAL A 83 0.22 1.43 6.32
CA VAL A 83 0.83 0.97 7.56
C VAL A 83 -0.15 1.02 8.72
N ARG A 84 -0.94 2.09 8.83
CA ARG A 84 -1.89 2.27 9.94
C ARG A 84 -3.06 1.30 9.87
N GLU A 85 -3.55 1.04 8.67
CA GLU A 85 -4.71 0.18 8.45
C GLU A 85 -4.34 -1.29 8.36
N SER A 86 -3.04 -1.61 8.25
CA SER A 86 -2.54 -2.96 7.99
C SER A 86 -3.25 -3.56 6.78
N GLN A 87 -3.22 -2.85 5.65
CA GLN A 87 -3.96 -3.23 4.45
C GLN A 87 -3.08 -3.07 3.22
N VAL A 88 -3.10 -4.07 2.32
CA VAL A 88 -2.39 -3.98 1.05
C VAL A 88 -3.30 -3.34 0.02
N LEU A 89 -2.72 -2.49 -0.80
CA LEU A 89 -3.37 -1.75 -1.87
C LEU A 89 -2.67 -2.10 -3.18
N PHE A 90 -3.44 -2.61 -4.14
CA PHE A 90 -3.01 -2.75 -5.52
C PHE A 90 -3.53 -1.56 -6.32
N LEU A 91 -2.66 -0.94 -7.11
CA LEU A 91 -3.02 0.13 -8.03
C LEU A 91 -2.61 -0.24 -9.45
N ALA A 92 -3.45 0.12 -10.42
CA ALA A 92 -3.18 0.00 -11.84
C ALA A 92 -3.71 1.22 -12.60
N GLY A 93 -2.83 1.89 -13.36
CA GLY A 93 -3.13 3.14 -14.04
C GLY A 93 -3.51 4.25 -13.05
N LYS A 94 -4.36 5.18 -13.50
CA LYS A 94 -4.78 6.33 -12.70
C LYS A 94 -6.02 6.05 -11.85
N THR A 95 -6.91 5.16 -12.29
CA THR A 95 -8.27 5.06 -11.73
C THR A 95 -8.65 3.67 -11.23
N LYS A 96 -7.75 2.69 -11.31
CA LYS A 96 -8.05 1.31 -10.89
C LYS A 96 -7.21 0.91 -9.69
N GLY A 97 -7.86 0.23 -8.77
CA GLY A 97 -7.21 -0.38 -7.63
C GLY A 97 -8.14 -1.30 -6.87
N CYS A 98 -7.55 -2.08 -5.97
CA CYS A 98 -8.29 -2.91 -5.04
C CYS A 98 -7.52 -3.06 -3.73
N PHE A 99 -8.26 -3.38 -2.66
CA PHE A 99 -7.64 -3.80 -1.41
C PHE A 99 -7.37 -5.30 -1.42
N TYR A 100 -6.23 -5.67 -0.85
CA TYR A 100 -5.80 -7.04 -0.69
C TYR A 100 -5.45 -7.31 0.76
N ALA A 101 -5.59 -8.58 1.16
CA ALA A 101 -5.30 -8.99 2.52
C ALA A 101 -3.80 -8.78 2.84
N PRO A 102 -3.47 -8.20 4.01
CA PRO A 102 -2.08 -7.97 4.38
C PRO A 102 -1.35 -9.31 4.61
N PRO A 103 -0.03 -9.35 4.39
CA PRO A 103 0.78 -10.50 4.69
C PRO A 103 1.18 -10.59 6.17
N TYR A 104 0.72 -9.67 7.01
CA TYR A 104 1.04 -9.64 8.44
C TYR A 104 -0.14 -10.13 9.26
N LEU A 105 0.09 -11.11 10.13
CA LEU A 105 -0.90 -11.73 11.00
C LEU A 105 -0.38 -11.81 12.43
N ASP A 106 -1.28 -11.87 13.40
CA ASP A 106 -0.93 -12.19 14.78
C ASP A 106 -0.71 -13.71 14.96
N ASP A 107 -0.41 -14.11 16.19
CA ASP A 107 -0.17 -15.52 16.56
C ASP A 107 -1.39 -16.43 16.32
N TYR A 108 -2.58 -15.85 16.19
CA TYR A 108 -3.83 -16.57 15.91
C TYR A 108 -4.17 -16.62 14.41
N GLY A 109 -3.34 -16.02 13.55
CA GLY A 109 -3.57 -15.96 12.12
C GLY A 109 -4.59 -14.89 11.69
N GLU A 110 -4.90 -13.95 12.57
CA GLU A 110 -5.84 -12.85 12.31
C GLU A 110 -5.10 -11.57 11.89
N THR A 111 -5.80 -10.70 11.16
CA THR A 111 -5.30 -9.36 10.83
C THR A 111 -5.71 -8.37 11.91
N ASP A 112 -4.80 -7.52 12.37
CA ASP A 112 -5.14 -6.39 13.25
C ASP A 112 -5.47 -5.15 12.41
N GLN A 113 -6.74 -5.04 11.98
CA GLN A 113 -7.22 -3.90 11.20
C GLN A 113 -7.07 -2.60 11.99
N GLY A 114 -6.38 -1.63 11.41
CA GLY A 114 -6.14 -0.35 12.07
C GLY A 114 -5.16 -0.42 13.24
N LEU A 115 -4.49 -1.57 13.45
CA LEU A 115 -3.56 -1.80 14.56
C LEU A 115 -4.15 -1.46 15.93
N ARG A 116 -5.47 -1.65 16.07
CA ARG A 116 -6.23 -1.19 17.24
C ARG A 116 -6.05 -2.11 18.44
N ARG A 117 -5.83 -3.40 18.19
CA ARG A 117 -5.61 -4.40 19.25
C ARG A 117 -4.21 -4.29 19.82
N GLY A 118 -3.24 -3.83 19.01
CA GLY A 118 -1.85 -3.70 19.42
C GLY A 118 -1.15 -5.06 19.53
N ASN A 119 -1.71 -6.09 18.88
CA ASN A 119 -1.09 -7.41 18.85
C ASN A 119 0.22 -7.34 18.06
N PRO A 120 1.29 -8.03 18.51
CA PRO A 120 2.46 -8.24 17.68
C PRO A 120 2.06 -8.91 16.37
N LEU A 121 2.47 -8.31 15.24
CA LEU A 121 2.21 -8.87 13.92
C LEU A 121 3.48 -9.45 13.34
N HIS A 122 3.33 -10.60 12.69
CA HIS A 122 4.41 -11.35 12.07
C HIS A 122 4.12 -11.55 10.58
N LEU A 123 5.17 -11.57 9.76
CA LEU A 123 5.00 -11.83 8.34
C LEU A 123 4.62 -13.30 8.11
N CYS A 124 3.40 -13.51 7.63
CA CYS A 124 2.97 -14.76 7.05
C CYS A 124 3.63 -14.93 5.68
N HIS A 125 4.63 -15.82 5.63
CA HIS A 125 5.39 -16.11 4.42
C HIS A 125 4.52 -16.65 3.29
N GLU A 126 3.44 -17.36 3.60
CA GLU A 126 2.51 -17.88 2.60
C GLU A 126 1.77 -16.74 1.88
N ARG A 127 1.17 -15.81 2.62
CA ARG A 127 0.50 -14.64 2.06
C ARG A 127 1.46 -13.75 1.29
N TYR A 128 2.66 -13.55 1.84
CA TYR A 128 3.71 -12.80 1.14
C TYR A 128 4.11 -13.45 -0.20
N ARG A 129 4.28 -14.78 -0.22
CA ARG A 129 4.56 -15.53 -1.46
C ARG A 129 3.44 -15.39 -2.49
N LYS A 130 2.17 -15.34 -2.07
CA LYS A 130 1.02 -15.10 -2.96
C LYS A 130 1.13 -13.73 -3.63
N ILE A 131 1.37 -12.67 -2.86
CA ILE A 131 1.56 -11.31 -3.38
C ILE A 131 2.77 -11.26 -4.34
N GLN A 132 3.88 -11.88 -3.96
CA GLN A 132 5.07 -11.95 -4.81
C GLN A 132 4.80 -12.72 -6.11
N LYS A 133 3.99 -13.78 -6.07
CA LYS A 133 3.59 -14.54 -7.25
C LYS A 133 2.75 -13.67 -8.19
N LEU A 134 1.74 -12.97 -7.67
CA LEU A 134 0.91 -12.04 -8.45
C LEU A 134 1.76 -10.98 -9.15
N TRP A 135 2.72 -10.37 -8.43
CA TRP A 135 3.64 -9.39 -9.02
C TRP A 135 4.50 -10.00 -10.12
N ARG A 136 5.11 -11.17 -9.88
CA ARG A 136 5.98 -11.84 -10.86
C ARG A 136 5.23 -12.30 -12.11
N GLN A 137 3.96 -12.62 -11.97
CA GLN A 137 3.11 -13.06 -13.07
C GLN A 137 2.43 -11.90 -13.80
N HIS A 138 2.62 -10.65 -13.34
CA HIS A 138 1.91 -9.48 -13.85
C HIS A 138 0.38 -9.58 -13.74
N SER A 139 -0.14 -10.45 -12.87
CA SER A 139 -1.58 -10.69 -12.66
C SER A 139 -2.24 -9.69 -11.70
N ILE A 140 -1.54 -8.64 -11.26
CA ILE A 140 -2.11 -7.63 -10.36
C ILE A 140 -3.30 -6.90 -11.02
N THR A 141 -3.22 -6.62 -12.31
CA THR A 141 -4.30 -5.97 -13.06
C THR A 141 -5.54 -6.87 -13.18
N GLU A 142 -5.33 -8.17 -13.33
CA GLU A 142 -6.40 -9.18 -13.38
C GLU A 142 -7.09 -9.26 -12.01
N GLU A 143 -6.30 -9.33 -10.93
CA GLU A 143 -6.81 -9.35 -9.56
C GLU A 143 -7.62 -8.09 -9.23
N ILE A 144 -7.17 -6.91 -9.70
CA ILE A 144 -7.94 -5.66 -9.57
C ILE A 144 -9.27 -5.78 -10.33
N GLY A 145 -9.27 -6.28 -11.57
CA GLY A 145 -10.48 -6.47 -12.36
C GLY A 145 -11.50 -7.37 -11.64
N HIS A 146 -11.07 -8.54 -11.19
CA HIS A 146 -11.91 -9.48 -10.45
C HIS A 146 -12.45 -8.88 -9.14
N ALA A 147 -11.61 -8.15 -8.40
CA ALA A 147 -12.03 -7.49 -7.17
C ALA A 147 -13.05 -6.37 -7.42
N GLN A 148 -12.92 -5.61 -8.51
CA GLN A 148 -13.87 -4.56 -8.86
C GLN A 148 -15.21 -5.13 -9.34
N GLU A 149 -15.19 -6.22 -10.11
CA GLU A 149 -16.39 -6.95 -10.53
C GLU A 149 -17.14 -7.54 -9.32
N ALA A 150 -16.42 -8.15 -8.37
CA ALA A 150 -17.00 -8.70 -7.16
C ALA A 150 -17.54 -7.63 -6.20
N ASN A 151 -16.98 -6.41 -6.22
CA ASN A 151 -17.33 -5.31 -5.32
C ASN A 151 -18.15 -4.19 -5.99
N GLN A 152 -18.95 -4.50 -7.01
CA GLN A 152 -19.81 -3.51 -7.70
C GLN A 152 -20.74 -2.69 -6.78
N SER A 153 -20.93 -3.07 -5.52
CA SER A 153 -21.73 -2.36 -4.51
C SER A 153 -20.95 -1.39 -3.60
N LEU A 154 -19.61 -1.37 -3.64
CA LEU A 154 -18.79 -0.45 -2.83
C LEU A 154 -18.39 0.79 -3.65
N VAL A 155 -19.37 1.65 -3.89
CA VAL A 155 -19.16 3.01 -4.41
C VAL A 155 -18.45 3.83 -3.33
N GLY A 156 -17.27 4.40 -3.61
CA GLY A 156 -16.74 5.48 -2.78
C GLY A 156 -15.23 5.67 -2.70
N ILE A 157 -14.40 4.82 -3.31
CA ILE A 157 -12.94 5.02 -3.28
C ILE A 157 -12.49 5.65 -4.59
N ASP A 158 -12.02 6.89 -4.48
CA ASP A 158 -11.35 7.59 -5.56
C ASP A 158 -9.89 7.14 -5.64
N TRP A 159 -9.61 6.21 -6.55
CA TRP A 159 -8.28 5.66 -6.76
C TRP A 159 -7.30 6.68 -7.37
N GLN A 160 -7.80 7.75 -7.98
CA GLN A 160 -6.98 8.78 -8.61
C GLN A 160 -6.19 9.58 -7.58
N HIS A 161 -6.79 9.85 -6.43
CA HIS A 161 -6.21 10.65 -5.35
C HIS A 161 -5.46 9.83 -4.28
N LEU A 162 -5.13 8.57 -4.58
CA LEU A 162 -4.38 7.66 -3.70
C LEU A 162 -2.86 7.79 -3.76
#